data_AF-A0A819BL43-F1
#
_entry.id   AF-A0A819BL43-F1
#
_cell.length_a   1.000
_cell.length_b   1.000
_cell.length_c   1.000
_cell.angle_alpha   90.00
_cell.angle_beta   90.00
_cell.angle_gamma   90.00
#
_symmetry.space_group_name_H-M   'P 1'
#
loop_
_entity.id
_entity.type
_entity.pdbx_description
1 polymer ?
#
loop_
_entity_poly.entity_id
_entity_poly.type
_entity_poly.pdbx_seq_one_letter_code
_entity_poly.pdbx_strand_id
1 'polypeptide(L)'
;MFFSAAETIIHRFRRIQVVQDSEGLTEKPILPRLRRQPRRYESNIVPVNYASCEDFYQKQYVETLEITINVLQTRLTQKNFKMLCEVEHFILNISNKPPDGSNDYIKTFMDFVMMILILKD
;
A
#
# COMPACT_ATOMS: atom_id res chain seq x y z
N MET A 1 54.40 45.18 1.17
CA MET A 1 53.24 44.41 0.69
C MET A 1 53.24 42.99 1.28
N PHE A 2 53.16 42.84 2.61
CA PHE A 2 53.22 41.52 3.26
C PHE A 2 52.01 41.19 4.15
N PHE A 3 51.02 42.09 4.23
CA PHE A 3 49.87 41.93 5.15
C PHE A 3 48.83 40.89 4.66
N SER A 4 48.71 40.64 3.35
CA SER A 4 47.71 39.71 2.79
C SER A 4 47.95 38.23 3.14
N ALA A 5 49.20 37.80 3.18
CA ALA A 5 49.55 36.41 3.53
C ALA A 5 49.44 36.16 5.04
N ALA A 6 49.78 37.17 5.86
CA ALA A 6 49.70 37.04 7.32
C ALA A 6 48.25 36.87 7.80
N GLU A 7 47.31 37.64 7.25
CA GLU A 7 45.89 37.55 7.62
C GLU A 7 45.26 36.20 7.24
N THR A 8 45.57 35.67 6.05
CA THR A 8 45.09 34.34 5.63
C THR A 8 45.66 33.22 6.49
N ILE A 9 46.91 33.34 6.90
CA ILE A 9 47.55 32.40 7.83
C ILE A 9 46.83 32.46 9.18
N ILE A 10 46.59 33.65 9.72
CA ILE A 10 45.90 33.84 11.02
C ILE A 10 44.48 33.26 10.98
N HIS A 11 43.71 33.52 9.93
CA HIS A 11 42.35 32.96 9.78
C HIS A 11 42.35 31.43 9.67
N ARG A 12 43.35 30.85 9.00
CA ARG A 12 43.51 29.40 8.87
C ARG A 12 43.87 28.75 10.20
N PHE A 13 44.77 29.37 10.97
CA PHE A 13 45.11 28.91 12.30
C PHE A 13 43.91 28.97 13.25
N ARG A 14 43.16 30.08 13.22
CA ARG A 14 41.95 30.23 14.06
C ARG A 14 40.89 29.18 13.75
N ARG A 15 40.70 28.84 12.47
CA ARG A 15 39.74 27.81 12.04
C ARG A 15 40.15 26.40 12.50
N ILE A 16 41.45 26.08 12.44
CA ILE A 16 41.97 24.80 12.92
C ILE A 16 41.81 24.70 14.45
N GLN A 17 42.10 25.79 15.15
CA GLN A 17 42.01 25.85 16.61
C GLN A 17 40.55 25.67 17.09
N VAL A 18 39.59 26.36 16.46
CA VAL A 18 38.15 26.18 16.77
C VAL A 18 37.65 24.77 16.47
N VAL A 19 38.17 24.10 15.44
CA VAL A 19 37.83 22.70 15.13
C VAL A 19 38.43 21.75 16.17
N GLN A 20 39.69 21.94 16.56
CA GLN A 20 40.34 21.14 17.60
C GLN A 20 39.70 21.32 18.98
N ASP A 21 39.33 22.55 19.33
CA ASP A 21 38.68 22.86 20.60
C ASP A 21 37.24 22.32 20.67
N SER A 22 36.62 21.98 19.53
CA SER A 22 35.28 21.39 19.45
C SER A 22 35.28 19.87 19.21
N GLU A 23 36.46 19.26 18.98
CA GLU A 23 36.61 17.81 18.89
C GLU A 23 36.28 17.17 20.25
N GLY A 24 35.14 16.48 20.31
CA GLY A 24 34.67 15.76 21.51
C GLY A 24 33.57 16.45 22.29
N LEU A 25 33.24 17.72 22.00
CA LEU A 25 32.08 18.41 22.60
C LEU A 25 30.76 18.14 21.85
N THR A 26 30.81 17.59 20.63
CA THR A 26 29.63 17.29 19.82
C THR A 26 29.57 15.80 19.49
N GLU A 27 28.39 15.20 19.70
CA GLU A 27 28.12 13.87 19.17
C GLU A 27 28.17 13.89 17.64
N LYS A 28 28.71 12.82 17.03
CA LYS A 28 28.76 12.71 15.57
C LYS A 28 27.34 12.81 15.02
N PRO A 29 27.08 13.64 14.00
CA PRO A 29 25.73 13.77 13.45
C PRO A 29 25.26 12.41 12.95
N ILE A 30 24.21 11.89 13.59
CA ILE A 30 23.62 10.62 13.20
C ILE A 30 22.69 10.91 12.03
N LEU A 31 23.05 10.40 10.85
CA LEU A 31 22.17 10.44 9.67
C LEU A 31 20.85 9.74 10.01
N PRO A 32 19.68 10.27 9.59
CA PRO A 32 18.42 9.58 9.73
C PRO A 32 18.53 8.18 9.15
N ARG A 33 18.16 7.16 9.93
CA ARG A 33 18.21 5.76 9.51
C ARG A 33 17.32 5.59 8.27
N LEU A 34 17.94 5.39 7.11
CA LEU A 34 17.23 5.08 5.87
C LEU A 34 16.43 3.78 6.07
N ARG A 35 15.10 3.88 5.95
CA ARG A 35 14.21 2.73 6.03
C ARG A 35 14.51 1.82 4.84
N ARG A 36 15.08 0.65 5.11
CA ARG A 36 15.18 -0.42 4.12
C ARG A 36 13.79 -1.05 3.95
N GLN A 37 13.32 -1.16 2.71
CA GLN A 37 12.07 -1.84 2.44
C GLN A 37 12.18 -3.34 2.77
N PRO A 38 11.08 -3.96 3.26
CA PRO A 38 11.08 -5.37 3.65
C PRO A 38 11.22 -6.27 2.41
N ARG A 39 12.19 -7.19 2.44
CA ARG A 39 12.37 -8.25 1.44
C ARG A 39 11.75 -9.54 1.95
N ARG A 40 10.87 -10.17 1.17
CA ARG A 40 10.38 -11.54 1.42
C ARG A 40 11.29 -12.51 0.64
N TYR A 41 11.94 -13.41 1.37
CA TYR A 41 12.88 -14.39 0.84
C TYR A 41 12.30 -15.79 1.07
N GLU A 42 11.52 -16.30 0.13
CA GLU A 42 11.26 -17.74 0.10
C GLU A 42 12.43 -18.43 -0.62
N SER A 43 13.10 -19.31 0.11
CA SER A 43 14.50 -19.68 -0.06
C SER A 43 14.82 -20.67 -1.19
N ASN A 44 13.87 -20.97 -2.09
CA ASN A 44 14.03 -21.99 -3.14
C ASN A 44 13.78 -21.46 -4.56
N ILE A 45 13.81 -20.15 -4.76
CA ILE A 45 13.65 -19.57 -6.09
C ILE A 45 14.98 -19.73 -6.84
N VAL A 46 15.01 -20.64 -7.81
CA VAL A 46 16.09 -20.70 -8.80
C VAL A 46 16.18 -19.30 -9.44
N PRO A 47 17.35 -18.64 -9.43
CA PRO A 47 17.47 -17.32 -10.03
C PRO A 47 17.08 -17.43 -11.51
N VAL A 48 15.96 -16.80 -11.86
CA VAL A 48 15.53 -16.71 -13.25
C VAL A 48 16.48 -15.73 -13.93
N ASN A 49 17.34 -16.25 -14.78
CA ASN A 49 18.17 -15.41 -15.63
C ASN A 49 17.28 -14.87 -16.76
N TYR A 50 16.98 -13.57 -16.70
CA TYR A 50 16.30 -12.86 -17.77
C TYR A 50 17.30 -12.52 -18.88
N ALA A 51 16.92 -12.74 -20.13
CA ALA A 51 17.79 -12.46 -21.28
C ALA A 51 17.93 -10.95 -21.53
N SER A 52 16.85 -10.20 -21.29
CA SER A 52 16.79 -8.75 -21.39
C SER A 52 16.14 -8.11 -20.16
N CYS A 53 16.48 -6.85 -19.88
CA CYS A 53 15.76 -6.03 -18.90
C CYS A 53 14.27 -5.91 -19.25
N GLU A 54 13.92 -5.93 -20.54
CA GLU A 54 12.55 -5.88 -21.03
C GLU A 54 11.71 -7.06 -20.51
N ASP A 55 12.25 -8.29 -20.63
CA ASP A 55 11.59 -9.51 -20.16
C ASP A 55 11.33 -9.47 -18.64
N PHE A 56 12.29 -8.93 -17.87
CA PHE A 56 12.15 -8.76 -16.44
C PHE A 56 10.97 -7.84 -16.09
N TYR A 57 10.88 -6.68 -16.74
CA TYR A 57 9.80 -5.73 -16.48
C TYR A 57 8.45 -6.24 -16.96
N GLN A 58 8.41 -6.93 -18.11
CA GLN A 58 7.18 -7.53 -18.62
C GLN A 58 6.62 -8.57 -17.66
N LYS A 59 7.47 -9.46 -17.14
CA LYS A 59 7.06 -10.46 -16.14
C LYS A 59 6.56 -9.79 -14.86
N GLN A 60 7.31 -8.84 -14.31
CA GLN A 60 6.93 -8.14 -13.09
C GLN A 60 5.58 -7.41 -13.25
N TYR A 61 5.33 -6.83 -14.43
CA TYR A 61 4.07 -6.18 -14.75
C TYR A 61 2.90 -7.16 -14.73
N VAL A 62 3.04 -8.31 -15.41
CA VAL A 62 2.01 -9.35 -15.46
C VAL A 62 1.73 -9.92 -14.07
N GLU A 63 2.76 -10.24 -13.29
CA GLU A 63 2.60 -10.74 -11.91
C GLU A 63 1.81 -9.74 -11.04
N THR A 64 2.11 -8.45 -11.18
CA THR A 64 1.40 -7.41 -10.43
C THR A 64 -0.07 -7.33 -10.84
N LEU A 65 -0.38 -7.46 -12.14
CA LEU A 65 -1.75 -7.50 -12.63
C LEU A 65 -2.50 -8.73 -12.10
N GLU A 66 -1.90 -9.91 -12.15
CA GLU A 66 -2.50 -11.15 -11.65
C GLU A 66 -2.84 -11.06 -10.16
N ILE A 67 -1.90 -10.56 -9.34
CA ILE A 67 -2.14 -10.34 -7.91
C ILE A 67 -3.30 -9.37 -7.71
N THR A 68 -3.34 -8.27 -8.47
CA THR A 68 -4.40 -7.26 -8.35
C THR A 68 -5.77 -7.84 -8.72
N ILE A 69 -5.84 -8.59 -9.83
CA ILE A 69 -7.07 -9.27 -10.28
C ILE A 69 -7.54 -10.27 -9.21
N ASN A 70 -6.63 -11.09 -8.68
CA ASN A 70 -6.97 -12.07 -7.65
C ASN A 70 -7.49 -11.41 -6.37
N VAL A 71 -6.88 -10.30 -5.95
CA VAL A 71 -7.35 -9.54 -4.79
C VAL A 71 -8.75 -8.96 -5.05
N LEU A 72 -9.00 -8.39 -6.23
CA LEU A 72 -10.31 -7.86 -6.60
C LEU A 72 -11.37 -8.96 -6.64
N GLN A 73 -11.08 -10.10 -7.27
CA GLN A 73 -11.97 -11.25 -7.29
C GLN A 73 -12.27 -11.73 -5.88
N THR A 74 -11.25 -11.87 -5.03
CA THR A 74 -11.42 -12.28 -3.63
C THR A 74 -12.31 -11.30 -2.88
N ARG A 75 -12.17 -9.98 -3.11
CA ARG A 75 -12.98 -8.93 -2.48
C ARG A 75 -14.44 -8.95 -2.96
N LEU A 76 -14.67 -9.13 -4.26
CA LEU A 76 -16.01 -9.15 -4.85
C LEU A 76 -16.76 -10.46 -4.57
N THR A 77 -16.04 -11.55 -4.33
CA THR A 77 -16.63 -12.85 -3.95
C THR A 77 -16.84 -13.01 -2.45
N GLN A 78 -16.51 -11.98 -1.63
CA GLN A 78 -16.77 -12.04 -0.20
C GLN A 78 -18.26 -12.17 0.08
N LYS A 79 -18.61 -13.13 0.92
CA LYS A 79 -19.97 -13.42 1.38
C LYS A 79 -20.70 -12.16 1.87
N ASN A 80 -19.99 -11.27 2.56
CA ASN A 80 -20.51 -10.00 3.05
C ASN A 80 -20.83 -9.01 1.92
N PHE A 81 -20.01 -8.98 0.86
CA PHE A 81 -20.25 -8.11 -0.28
C PHE A 81 -21.50 -8.55 -1.04
N LYS A 82 -21.65 -9.87 -1.25
CA LYS A 82 -22.87 -10.43 -1.84
C LYS A 82 -24.11 -10.05 -1.03
N MET A 83 -24.07 -10.18 0.29
CA MET A 83 -25.18 -9.78 1.16
C MET A 83 -25.56 -8.30 1.01
N LEU A 84 -24.59 -7.40 0.87
CA LEU A 84 -24.86 -5.98 0.63
C LEU A 84 -25.56 -5.73 -0.72
N CYS A 85 -25.11 -6.39 -1.79
CA CYS A 85 -25.77 -6.29 -3.10
C CYS A 85 -27.21 -6.81 -3.07
N GLU A 86 -27.49 -7.87 -2.31
CA GLU A 86 -28.86 -8.39 -2.16
C GLU A 86 -29.77 -7.43 -1.38
N VAL A 87 -29.24 -6.80 -0.32
CA VAL A 87 -29.96 -5.75 0.42
C VAL A 87 -30.29 -4.57 -0.50
N GLU A 88 -29.32 -4.13 -1.30
CA GLU A 88 -29.52 -3.07 -2.30
C GLU A 88 -30.61 -3.47 -3.31
N HIS A 89 -30.53 -4.68 -3.88
CA HIS A 89 -31.54 -5.19 -4.80
C HIS A 89 -32.93 -5.25 -4.17
N PHE A 90 -33.02 -5.71 -2.93
CA PHE A 90 -34.28 -5.74 -2.18
C PHE A 90 -34.88 -4.34 -2.03
N ILE A 91 -34.08 -3.35 -1.63
CA ILE A 91 -34.52 -1.96 -1.46
C ILE A 91 -34.97 -1.36 -2.80
N LEU A 92 -34.19 -1.55 -3.87
CA LEU A 92 -34.54 -1.06 -5.21
C LEU A 92 -35.82 -1.70 -5.74
N ASN A 93 -36.01 -3.00 -5.51
CA ASN A 93 -37.22 -3.72 -5.92
C ASN A 93 -38.46 -3.25 -5.16
N ILE A 94 -38.33 -2.85 -3.90
CA ILE A 94 -39.43 -2.27 -3.13
C ILE A 94 -39.70 -0.83 -3.57
N SER A 95 -38.66 -0.01 -3.68
CA SER A 95 -38.80 1.42 -3.96
C SER A 95 -39.35 1.72 -5.35
N ASN A 96 -39.11 0.84 -6.33
CA ASN A 96 -39.56 1.02 -7.70
C ASN A 96 -40.92 0.36 -8.01
N LYS A 97 -41.50 -0.39 -7.06
CA LYS A 97 -42.83 -1.00 -7.27
C LYS A 97 -43.93 0.02 -6.95
N PRO A 98 -44.95 0.16 -7.83
CA PRO A 98 -46.13 0.94 -7.50
C PRO A 98 -46.88 0.30 -6.33
N PRO A 99 -47.58 1.08 -5.50
CA PRO A 99 -48.33 0.58 -4.36
C PRO A 99 -49.61 -0.12 -4.82
N ASP A 100 -49.47 -1.28 -5.46
CA ASP A 100 -50.56 -2.21 -5.64
C ASP A 100 -50.67 -3.03 -4.35
N GLY A 101 -51.87 -3.06 -3.74
CA GLY A 101 -52.13 -3.67 -2.44
C GLY A 101 -52.04 -5.20 -2.39
N SER A 102 -51.15 -5.81 -3.19
CA SER A 102 -50.96 -7.26 -3.24
C SER A 102 -49.99 -7.76 -2.16
N ASN A 103 -50.21 -9.01 -1.72
CA ASN A 103 -49.38 -9.79 -0.79
C ASN A 103 -47.92 -10.04 -1.26
N ASP A 104 -47.49 -9.42 -2.37
CA ASP A 104 -46.19 -9.66 -2.99
C ASP A 104 -45.02 -9.20 -2.13
N TYR A 105 -45.23 -8.19 -1.27
CA TYR A 105 -44.21 -7.71 -0.32
C TYR A 105 -43.78 -8.81 0.66
N ILE A 106 -44.74 -9.60 1.17
CA ILE A 106 -44.48 -10.69 2.11
C ILE A 106 -43.70 -11.80 1.41
N LYS A 107 -44.03 -12.09 0.14
CA LYS A 107 -43.30 -13.07 -0.66
C LYS A 107 -41.86 -12.64 -0.90
N THR A 108 -41.62 -11.40 -1.34
CA THR A 108 -40.26 -10.87 -1.52
C THR A 108 -39.45 -10.81 -0.23
N PHE A 109 -40.11 -10.54 0.91
CA PHE A 109 -39.45 -10.55 2.20
C PHE A 109 -39.08 -11.96 2.66
N MET A 110 -39.98 -12.94 2.49
CA MET A 110 -39.70 -14.34 2.83
C MET A 110 -38.59 -14.92 1.93
N ASP A 111 -38.58 -14.58 0.64
CA ASP A 111 -37.50 -14.96 -0.28
C ASP A 111 -36.14 -14.40 0.18
N PHE A 112 -36.11 -13.13 0.59
CA PHE A 112 -34.91 -12.50 1.16
C PHE A 112 -34.44 -13.17 2.46
N VAL A 113 -35.36 -13.47 3.38
CA VAL A 113 -35.05 -14.15 4.66
C VAL A 113 -34.53 -15.57 4.43
N MET A 114 -35.16 -16.34 3.54
CA MET A 114 -34.70 -17.69 3.19
C MET A 114 -33.32 -17.66 2.54
N MET A 115 -33.02 -16.63 1.73
CA MET A 115 -31.70 -16.49 1.11
C MET A 115 -30.61 -16.11 2.12
N ILE A 116 -30.92 -15.25 3.12
CA ILE A 116 -30.00 -14.94 4.22
C ILE A 116 -29.69 -16.19 5.06
N LEU A 117 -30.70 -17.04 5.29
CA LEU A 117 -30.51 -18.29 6.03
C LEU A 117 -29.59 -19.26 5.28
N ILE A 118 -29.73 -19.39 3.96
CA ILE A 118 -28.82 -20.20 3.12
C ILE A 118 -27.40 -19.60 3.10
N LEU A 119 -27.30 -18.28 3.15
CA LEU A 119 -26.03 -17.57 3.32
C LEU A 119 -25.54 -17.58 4.77
N LYS A 120 -26.11 -18.30 5.73
CA LYS A 120 -25.54 -18.35 7.09
C LYS A 120 -24.69 -19.60 7.31
N ASP A 121 -24.98 -20.66 6.59
CA ASP A 121 -24.17 -21.89 6.49
C ASP A 121 -22.97 -21.72 5.54
#